data_AF-A0A1E5GCP2-F1
#
_entry.id   AF-A0A1E5GCP2-F1
#
_cell.length_a   1.000
_cell.length_b   1.000
_cell.length_c   1.000
_cell.angle_alpha   90.00
_cell.angle_beta   90.00
_cell.angle_gamma   90.00
#
_symmetry.space_group_name_H-M   'P 1'
#
loop_
_entity.id
_entity.type
_entity.pdbx_description
1 polymer ?
#
loop_
_entity_poly.entity_id
_entity_poly.type
_entity_poly.pdbx_seq_one_letter_code
_entity_poly.pdbx_strand_id
1 'polypeptide(L)'
;MTVIKIQKDSLKVAAEKAHKKSTEYKEKVIRAELSFTEMGEVLLGSGYDELLTQVSKKIDAQKKLVVECEILSEKIHHYNNTMTDSESSVSFPS
;
A
#
# COMPACT_ATOMS: atom_id res chain seq x y z
N MET A 1 15.46 16.97 22.04
CA MET A 1 15.33 17.21 20.59
C MET A 1 15.88 16.06 19.73
N THR A 2 17.00 15.41 20.09
CA THR A 2 17.64 14.35 19.29
C THR A 2 16.82 13.05 19.13
N VAL A 3 16.19 12.56 20.19
CA VAL A 3 15.43 11.28 20.18
C VAL A 3 14.18 11.36 19.30
N ILE A 4 13.44 12.47 19.39
CA ILE A 4 12.23 12.70 18.59
C ILE A 4 12.59 12.77 17.09
N LYS A 5 13.68 13.46 16.74
CA LYS A 5 14.20 13.51 15.36
C LYS A 5 14.58 12.13 14.81
N ILE A 6 15.27 11.29 15.61
CA ILE A 6 15.67 9.93 15.18
C ILE A 6 14.45 9.01 14.97
N GLN A 7 13.44 9.10 15.84
CA GLN A 7 12.20 8.32 15.69
C GLN A 7 11.40 8.75 14.46
N LYS A 8 11.39 10.04 14.16
CA LYS A 8 10.74 10.65 13.01
C LYS A 8 11.38 10.22 11.68
N ASP A 9 12.70 10.26 11.59
CA ASP A 9 13.43 9.80 10.40
C ASP A 9 13.24 8.30 10.18
N SER A 10 13.23 7.52 11.26
CA SER A 10 12.94 6.08 11.21
C SER A 10 11.53 5.78 10.71
N LEU A 11 10.54 6.55 11.18
CA LEU A 11 9.14 6.42 10.74
C LEU A 11 8.98 6.80 9.26
N LYS A 12 9.64 7.87 8.80
CA LYS A 12 9.65 8.27 7.39
C LYS A 12 10.20 7.18 6.49
N VAL A 13 11.37 6.62 6.83
CA VAL A 13 12.00 5.53 6.08
C VAL A 13 11.11 4.28 6.05
N ALA A 14 10.45 3.96 7.17
CA ALA A 14 9.51 2.84 7.23
C ALA A 14 8.28 3.07 6.33
N ALA A 15 7.74 4.30 6.32
CA ALA A 15 6.60 4.68 5.47
C ALA A 15 6.94 4.61 3.98
N GLU A 16 8.09 5.18 3.57
CA GLU A 16 8.56 5.13 2.18
C GLU A 16 8.77 3.68 1.72
N LYS A 17 9.35 2.83 2.59
CA LYS A 17 9.54 1.40 2.31
C LYS A 17 8.20 0.67 2.19
N ALA A 18 7.23 0.98 3.04
CA ALA A 18 5.89 0.39 2.98
C ALA A 18 5.15 0.82 1.71
N HIS A 19 5.20 2.10 1.37
CA HIS A 19 4.62 2.66 0.15
C HIS A 19 5.21 1.99 -1.09
N LYS A 20 6.54 1.92 -1.19
CA LYS A 20 7.22 1.25 -2.32
C LYS A 20 6.77 -0.21 -2.47
N LYS A 21 6.72 -0.97 -1.37
CA LYS A 21 6.26 -2.36 -1.40
C LYS A 21 4.78 -2.49 -1.78
N SER A 22 3.94 -1.56 -1.34
CA SER A 22 2.52 -1.51 -1.73
C SER A 22 2.37 -1.30 -3.23
N THR A 23 3.13 -0.36 -3.79
CA THR A 23 3.16 -0.08 -5.24
C THR A 23 3.65 -1.29 -6.04
N GLU A 24 4.75 -1.93 -5.61
CA GLU A 24 5.23 -3.17 -6.24
C GLU A 24 4.20 -4.30 -6.17
N TYR A 25 3.48 -4.39 -5.05
CA TYR A 25 2.42 -5.38 -4.86
C TYR A 25 1.21 -5.08 -5.77
N LYS A 26 0.80 -3.82 -5.89
CA LYS A 26 -0.26 -3.37 -6.81
C LYS A 26 -0.02 -3.85 -8.23
N GLU A 27 1.17 -3.61 -8.76
CA GLU A 27 1.50 -4.02 -10.12
C GLU A 27 1.46 -5.54 -10.30
N LYS A 28 1.86 -6.31 -9.27
CA LYS A 28 1.79 -7.77 -9.30
C LYS A 28 0.35 -8.27 -9.27
N VAL A 29 -0.53 -7.65 -8.48
CA VAL A 29 -1.96 -8.00 -8.44
C VAL A 29 -2.62 -7.73 -9.78
N ILE A 30 -2.35 -6.57 -10.40
CA ILE A 30 -2.89 -6.22 -11.73
C ILE A 30 -2.38 -7.20 -12.80
N ARG A 31 -1.08 -7.52 -12.79
CA ARG A 31 -0.51 -8.51 -13.73
C ARG A 31 -1.11 -9.90 -13.54
N ALA A 32 -1.29 -10.34 -12.30
CA ALA A 32 -1.93 -11.61 -11.99
C ALA A 32 -3.38 -11.65 -12.51
N GLU A 33 -4.16 -10.59 -12.29
CA GLU A 33 -5.52 -10.47 -12.81
C GLU A 33 -5.59 -10.63 -14.33
N LEU A 34 -4.71 -9.94 -15.06
CA LEU A 34 -4.64 -10.05 -16.53
C LEU A 34 -4.36 -11.50 -16.94
N SER A 35 -3.35 -12.14 -16.35
CA SER A 35 -3.02 -13.53 -16.67
C SER A 35 -4.14 -14.52 -16.33
N PHE A 36 -4.89 -14.30 -15.24
CA PHE A 36 -6.03 -15.15 -14.89
C PHE A 36 -7.23 -14.91 -15.80
N THR A 37 -7.41 -13.69 -16.28
CA THR A 37 -8.44 -13.34 -17.28
C THR A 37 -8.13 -14.04 -18.60
N GLU A 38 -6.90 -13.91 -19.11
CA GLU A 38 -6.43 -14.60 -20.32
C GLU A 38 -6.58 -16.12 -20.20
N MET A 39 -6.26 -16.70 -19.03
CA MET A 39 -6.45 -18.12 -18.79
C MET A 39 -7.94 -18.50 -18.81
N GLY A 40 -8.82 -17.66 -18.27
CA GLY A 40 -10.27 -17.86 -18.31
C GLY A 40 -10.86 -17.85 -19.72
N GLU A 41 -10.28 -17.08 -20.65
CA GLU A 41 -10.72 -17.05 -22.05
C GLU A 41 -10.43 -18.37 -22.81
N VAL A 42 -9.39 -19.10 -22.38
CA VAL A 42 -8.96 -20.37 -23.02
C VAL A 42 -9.58 -21.59 -22.33
N LEU A 43 -9.94 -21.49 -21.05
CA LEU A 43 -10.55 -22.59 -20.31
C LEU A 43 -11.99 -22.82 -20.80
N LEU A 44 -12.21 -23.94 -21.48
CA LEU A 44 -13.54 -24.39 -21.91
C LEU A 44 -14.13 -25.36 -20.88
N GLY A 45 -15.35 -25.08 -20.42
CA GLY A 45 -16.15 -25.97 -19.60
C GLY A 45 -16.40 -25.48 -18.17
N SER A 46 -17.62 -25.69 -17.70
CA SER A 46 -18.14 -25.16 -16.43
C SER A 46 -17.45 -25.68 -15.16
N GLY A 47 -16.58 -26.70 -15.28
CA GLY A 47 -15.80 -27.22 -14.16
C GLY A 47 -14.77 -26.24 -13.60
N TYR A 48 -14.36 -25.23 -14.38
CA TYR A 48 -13.38 -24.24 -13.97
C TYR A 48 -13.99 -22.91 -13.51
N ASP A 49 -15.27 -22.67 -13.80
CA ASP A 49 -15.96 -21.41 -13.50
C ASP A 49 -15.92 -21.07 -12.00
N GLU A 50 -16.11 -22.09 -11.15
CA GLU A 50 -16.08 -21.91 -9.70
C GLU A 50 -14.67 -21.55 -9.20
N LEU A 51 -13.64 -22.18 -9.76
CA LEU A 51 -12.25 -21.88 -9.42
C LEU A 51 -11.85 -20.48 -9.90
N LEU A 52 -12.21 -20.11 -11.13
CA LEU A 52 -11.98 -18.77 -11.67
C LEU A 52 -12.68 -17.72 -10.82
N THR A 53 -13.93 -17.97 -10.42
CA THR A 53 -14.69 -17.10 -9.51
C THR A 53 -13.99 -16.92 -8.16
N GLN A 54 -13.46 -18.00 -7.57
CA GLN A 54 -12.71 -17.93 -6.32
C GLN A 54 -11.40 -17.15 -6.46
N VAL A 55 -10.69 -17.33 -7.56
CA VAL A 55 -9.45 -16.60 -7.87
C VAL A 55 -9.76 -15.11 -8.03
N SER A 56 -10.77 -14.72 -8.81
CA SER A 56 -11.19 -13.32 -8.98
C SER A 56 -11.55 -12.67 -7.64
N LYS A 57 -12.31 -13.35 -6.78
CA LYS A 57 -12.64 -12.85 -5.43
C LYS A 57 -11.39 -12.59 -4.57
N LYS A 58 -10.39 -13.47 -4.64
CA LYS A 58 -9.12 -13.30 -3.91
C LYS A 58 -8.33 -12.12 -4.47
N ILE A 59 -8.27 -11.95 -5.79
CA ILE A 59 -7.62 -10.81 -6.44
C ILE A 59 -8.28 -9.49 -6.02
N ASP A 60 -9.62 -9.44 -5.99
CA ASP A 60 -10.34 -8.24 -5.53
C ASP A 60 -10.06 -7.90 -4.07
N ALA A 61 -9.94 -8.91 -3.20
CA ALA A 61 -9.52 -8.70 -1.82
C ALA A 61 -8.08 -8.14 -1.73
N GLN A 62 -7.18 -8.62 -2.58
CA GLN A 62 -5.81 -8.10 -2.66
C GLN A 62 -5.76 -6.65 -3.15
N LYS A 63 -6.60 -6.26 -4.12
CA LYS A 63 -6.72 -4.86 -4.56
C LYS A 63 -7.16 -3.95 -3.42
N LYS A 64 -8.15 -4.37 -2.62
CA LYS A 64 -8.59 -3.61 -1.43
C LYS A 64 -7.47 -3.43 -0.42
N LEU A 65 -6.71 -4.50 -0.16
CA LEU A 65 -5.55 -4.45 0.74
C LEU A 65 -4.47 -3.46 0.25
N VAL A 66 -4.17 -3.44 -1.05
CA VAL A 66 -3.24 -2.45 -1.64
C VAL A 66 -3.69 -1.03 -1.36
N VAL A 67 -4.98 -0.73 -1.57
CA VAL A 67 -5.56 0.60 -1.31
C VAL A 67 -5.42 0.98 0.17
N GLU A 68 -5.71 0.05 1.08
CA GLU A 68 -5.54 0.29 2.53
C GLU A 68 -4.07 0.56 2.89
N CYS A 69 -3.12 -0.16 2.28
CA CYS A 69 -1.70 0.07 2.48
C CYS A 69 -1.21 1.42 1.91
N GLU A 70 -1.74 1.85 0.76
CA GLU A 70 -1.46 3.19 0.20
C GLU A 70 -2.00 4.30 1.12
N ILE A 71 -3.26 4.20 1.57
CA ILE A 71 -3.88 5.14 2.52
C ILE A 71 -3.10 5.20 3.84
N LEU A 72 -2.68 4.06 4.38
CA LEU A 72 -1.88 4.02 5.60
C LEU A 72 -0.56 4.78 5.42
N SER A 73 0.12 4.55 4.30
CA SER A 73 1.39 5.20 3.99
C SER A 73 1.22 6.71 3.84
N GLU A 74 0.16 7.18 3.17
CA GLU A 74 -0.18 8.60 3.07
C GLU A 74 -0.47 9.24 4.43
N LYS A 75 -1.25 8.57 5.28
CA LYS A 75 -1.54 9.06 6.64
C LYS A 75 -0.27 9.18 7.49
N ILE A 76 0.67 8.25 7.36
CA ILE A 76 1.96 8.32 8.06
C ILE A 76 2.80 9.49 7.54
N HIS A 77 2.84 9.70 6.21
CA HIS A 77 3.51 10.87 5.63
C HIS A 77 2.90 12.19 6.12
N HIS A 78 1.57 12.29 6.16
CA HIS A 78 0.88 13.46 6.67
C HIS A 78 1.23 13.72 8.14
N TYR A 79 1.12 12.71 9.01
CA TYR A 79 1.49 12.80 10.43
C TYR A 79 2.93 13.29 10.63
N ASN A 80 3.87 12.78 9.82
CA ASN A 80 5.26 13.18 9.87
C ASN A 80 5.47 14.66 9.50
N ASN A 81 4.71 15.16 8.52
CA ASN A 81 4.73 16.57 8.13
C ASN A 81 4.10 17.46 9.21
N THR A 82 2.94 17.08 9.78
CA THR A 82 2.29 17.85 10.85
C THR A 82 3.14 17.95 12.12
N MET A 83 3.87 16.86 12.46
CA MET A 83 4.86 16.88 13.53
C MET A 83 6.02 17.84 13.23
N THR A 84 6.46 17.94 11.98
CA THR A 84 7.50 18.91 11.56
C THR A 84 7.03 20.35 11.74
N ASP A 85 5.80 20.65 11.35
CA ASP A 85 5.26 22.01 11.47
C ASP A 85 5.07 22.39 12.94
N SER A 86 4.64 21.44 13.77
CA SER A 86 4.50 21.63 15.21
C SER A 86 5.83 21.88 15.92
N GLU A 87 6.90 21.15 15.54
CA GLU A 87 8.25 21.37 16.05
C GLU A 87 8.86 22.71 15.57
N SER A 88 8.54 23.13 14.35
CA SER A 88 9.02 24.40 13.76
C SER A 88 8.34 25.62 14.36
N SER A 89 7.16 25.43 14.97
CA SER A 89 6.36 26.49 15.61
C SER A 89 6.79 26.82 17.04
N VAL A 90 7.73 26.06 17.63
CA VAL A 90 8.31 26.33 18.95
C VAL A 90 9.61 27.13 18.79
N SER A 91 9.51 28.35 18.29
CA SER A 91 10.59 29.32 18.40
C SER A 91 10.58 29.90 19.82
N PHE A 92 11.62 29.61 20.59
CA PHE A 92 11.81 30.26 21.89
C PHE A 92 12.11 31.74 21.66
N PRO A 93 11.43 32.67 22.37
CA PRO A 93 11.84 34.06 22.39
C PRO A 93 13.27 34.15 22.94
N SER A 94 14.11 34.86 22.19
CA SER A 94 15.54 35.12 22.43
C SER A 94 15.84 35.71 23.79
#